data_AF-A0A1P8Q199-F1
#
_entry.id   AF-A0A1P8Q199-F1
#
_cell.length_a   1.000
_cell.length_b   1.000
_cell.length_c   1.000
_cell.angle_alpha   90.00
_cell.angle_beta   90.00
_cell.angle_gamma   90.00
#
_symmetry.space_group_name_H-M   'P 1'
#
loop_
_entity.id
_entity.type
_entity.pdbx_description
1 polymer ?
#
loop_
_entity_poly.entity_id
_entity_poly.type
_entity_poly.pdbx_seq_one_letter_code
_entity_poly.pdbx_strand_id
1 'polypeptide(L)' 'MKIIMYVVGILVILLGIYQIHSSIKYLSNLKTNGGKDTSPFILYAIYSSFLIGGFMMFFGFGTMFFFNW' A
#
# COMPACT_ATOMS: atom_id res chain seq x y z
N MET A 1 21.64 -7.23 -14.24
CA MET A 1 21.05 -7.39 -12.89
C MET A 1 20.50 -6.09 -12.32
N LYS A 2 21.30 -5.02 -12.18
CA LYS A 2 20.85 -3.73 -11.60
C LYS A 2 19.61 -3.09 -12.26
N ILE A 3 19.48 -3.17 -13.59
CA ILE A 3 18.32 -2.62 -14.32
C ILE A 3 16.99 -3.27 -13.88
N ILE A 4 17.00 -4.57 -13.60
CA ILE A 4 15.82 -5.33 -13.16
C ILE A 4 15.40 -4.87 -11.77
N MET A 5 16.36 -4.56 -10.89
CA MET A 5 16.10 -4.12 -9.53
C MET A 5 15.44 -2.74 -9.50
N TYR A 6 15.86 -1.83 -10.38
CA TYR A 6 15.17 -0.54 -10.55
C TYR A 6 13.74 -0.73 -11.06
N VAL A 7 13.53 -1.59 -12.06
CA VAL A 7 12.19 -1.88 -12.58
C VAL A 7 11.29 -2.46 -11.50
N VAL A 8 11.76 -3.48 -10.78
CA VAL A 8 11.01 -4.11 -9.68
C VAL A 8 10.74 -3.11 -8.56
N GLY A 9 11.73 -2.32 -8.16
CA GLY A 9 11.55 -1.29 -7.13
C GLY A 9 10.51 -0.25 -7.54
N ILE A 10 10.53 0.23 -8.79
CA ILE A 10 9.58 1.23 -9.28
C ILE A 10 8.17 0.65 -9.26
N LEU A 11 8.00 -0.58 -9.74
CA LEU A 11 6.71 -1.26 -9.73
C LEU A 11 6.17 -1.45 -8.31
N VAL A 12 7.02 -1.86 -7.37
CA VAL A 12 6.63 -2.04 -5.97
C VAL A 12 6.24 -0.70 -5.31
N ILE A 13 6.97 0.38 -5.60
CA ILE A 13 6.60 1.73 -5.11
C ILE A 13 5.24 2.14 -5.70
N LEU A 14 5.02 1.96 -7.00
CA LEU A 14 3.74 2.29 -7.64
C LEU A 14 2.58 1.49 -7.04
N LEU A 15 2.77 0.20 -6.76
CA LEU A 15 1.79 -0.63 -6.06
C LEU A 15 1.53 -0.13 -4.63
N GLY A 16 2.57 0.29 -3.91
CA GLY A 16 2.42 0.91 -2.59
C GLY A 16 1.60 2.20 -2.63
N ILE A 17 1.86 3.08 -3.61
CA ILE A 17 1.09 4.32 -3.82
C ILE A 17 -0.37 3.99 -4.12
N TYR A 18 -0.61 3.03 -5.02
CA TYR A 18 -1.95 2.57 -5.35
C TYR A 18 -2.68 2.00 -4.13
N GLN A 19 -2.03 1.18 -3.31
CA GLN A 19 -2.60 0.59 -2.10
C GLN A 19 -3.03 1.68 -1.10
N ILE A 20 -2.19 2.71 -0.89
CA ILE A 20 -2.53 3.85 -0.04
C ILE A 20 -3.72 4.63 -0.61
N HIS A 21 -3.68 4.94 -1.91
CA HIS A 21 -4.77 5.66 -2.57
C HIS A 21 -6.10 4.91 -2.48
N SER A 22 -6.09 3.60 -2.74
CA SER A 22 -7.25 2.72 -2.60
C SER A 22 -7.79 2.70 -1.17
N SER A 23 -6.90 2.65 -0.18
CA SER A 23 -7.26 2.67 1.25
C SER A 23 -7.94 3.99 1.64
N ILE A 24 -7.43 5.14 1.17
CA ILE A 24 -8.05 6.45 1.39
C ILE A 24 -9.41 6.54 0.72
N LYS A 25 -9.51 6.08 -0.54
CA LYS A 25 -10.77 6.08 -1.29
C LYS A 25 -11.82 5.21 -0.60
N TYR A 26 -11.42 4.04 -0.11
CA TYR A 26 -12.29 3.13 0.62
C TYR A 26 -12.75 3.73 1.96
N LEU A 27 -11.85 4.38 2.70
CA LEU A 27 -12.20 5.10 3.93
C LEU A 27 -13.18 6.25 3.65
N SER A 28 -12.99 7.01 2.57
CA SER A 28 -13.91 8.08 2.16
C SER A 28 -15.30 7.52 1.84
N ASN A 29 -15.35 6.41 1.10
CA ASN A 29 -16.60 5.73 0.78
C ASN A 29 -17.32 5.20 2.04
N LEU A 30 -16.57 4.71 3.03
CA LEU A 30 -17.13 4.26 4.31
C LEU A 30 -17.71 5.40 5.13
N LYS A 31 -17.14 6.61 5.05
CA LYS A 31 -17.68 7.77 5.75
C LYS A 31 -19.05 8.20 5.20
N THR A 32 -19.29 8.00 3.90
CA THR A 32 -20.56 8.40 3.25
C THR A 32 -21.58 7.27 3.17
N ASN A 33 -21.13 6.02 2.96
CA ASN A 33 -21.97 4.86 2.70
C ASN A 33 -21.88 3.78 3.79
N GLY A 34 -21.17 4.04 4.89
CA GLY A 34 -21.10 3.12 6.02
C GLY A 34 -22.44 3.01 6.74
N GLY A 35 -22.82 1.79 7.13
CA GLY A 35 -24.10 1.51 7.78
C GLY A 35 -24.01 0.35 8.76
N LYS A 36 -25.15 -0.17 9.19
CA LYS A 36 -25.25 -1.26 10.20
C LYS A 36 -24.62 -2.57 9.73
N ASP A 37 -24.51 -2.77 8.42
CA ASP A 37 -23.91 -3.97 7.81
C ASP A 37 -22.38 -3.85 7.65
N THR A 38 -21.81 -2.69 7.95
CA THR A 38 -20.36 -2.49 7.91
C THR A 38 -19.69 -3.24 9.07
N SER A 39 -18.71 -4.07 8.75
CA SER A 39 -17.93 -4.80 9.76
C SER A 39 -17.29 -3.84 10.78
N PRO A 40 -17.39 -4.13 12.10
CA PRO A 40 -16.74 -3.32 13.13
C PRO A 40 -15.21 -3.37 13.03
N PHE A 41 -14.65 -4.36 12.34
CA PHE A 41 -13.20 -4.51 12.14
C PHE A 41 -12.67 -3.75 10.92
N ILE A 42 -13.53 -3.02 10.20
CA ILE A 42 -13.13 -2.44 8.92
C ILE A 42 -12.06 -1.35 9.05
N LEU A 43 -12.07 -0.60 10.15
CA LEU A 43 -11.04 0.40 10.43
C LEU A 43 -9.66 -0.24 10.64
N TYR A 44 -9.61 -1.40 11.32
CA TYR A 44 -8.37 -2.16 11.46
C TYR A 44 -7.86 -2.66 10.11
N ALA A 45 -8.76 -3.16 9.25
CA ALA A 45 -8.39 -3.58 7.90
C ALA A 45 -7.82 -2.43 7.06
N ILE A 46 -8.40 -1.23 7.16
CA ILE A 46 -7.90 -0.03 6.48
C ILE A 46 -6.54 0.39 7.01
N TYR A 47 -6.36 0.38 8.33
CA TYR A 47 -5.09 0.72 8.97
C TYR A 47 -3.98 -0.27 8.54
N SER A 48 -4.26 -1.57 8.58
CA SER A 48 -3.34 -2.60 8.08
C SER A 48 -3.03 -2.43 6.59
N SER A 49 -4.03 -2.07 5.78
CA SER A 49 -3.84 -1.79 4.34
C SER A 49 -2.90 -0.59 4.10
N PHE A 50 -3.00 0.45 4.94
CA PHE A 50 -2.10 1.59 4.93
C PHE A 50 -0.66 1.19 5.29
N LEU A 51 -0.49 0.38 6.34
CA LEU A 51 0.82 -0.13 6.74
C LEU A 51 1.46 -0.97 5.63
N ILE A 52 0.68 -1.86 4.99
CA ILE A 52 1.15 -2.66 3.86
C ILE A 52 1.64 -1.76 2.71
N GLY A 53 0.89 -0.70 2.36
CA GLY A 53 1.31 0.27 1.35
C GLY A 53 2.62 0.98 1.72
N GLY A 54 2.78 1.38 2.98
CA GLY A 54 4.03 1.96 3.50
C GLY A 54 5.21 0.99 3.45
N PHE A 55 5.00 -0.26 3.85
CA PHE A 55 6.02 -1.31 3.74
C PHE A 55 6.40 -1.56 2.28
N MET A 56 5.44 -1.61 1.35
CA MET A 56 5.74 -1.75 -0.07
C MET A 56 6.64 -0.61 -0.56
N MET A 57 6.35 0.64 -0.21
CA MET A 57 7.23 1.75 -0.57
C MET A 57 8.64 1.56 0.01
N PHE A 58 8.75 1.24 1.30
CA PHE A 58 10.03 1.01 1.96
C PHE A 58 10.83 -0.12 1.31
N PHE A 59 10.19 -1.25 1.01
CA PHE A 59 10.82 -2.37 0.31
C PHE A 59 11.24 -1.99 -1.11
N GLY A 60 10.41 -1.25 -1.84
CA GLY A 60 10.73 -0.76 -3.19
C GLY A 60 11.95 0.16 -3.23
N PHE A 61 12.11 1.03 -2.21
CA PHE A 61 13.35 1.79 -2.02
C PHE A 61 14.52 0.88 -1.64
N GLY A 62 14.31 -0.07 -0.73
CA GLY A 62 15.32 -1.04 -0.33
C GLY A 62 15.87 -1.85 -1.50
N THR A 63 15.03 -2.28 -2.45
CA THR A 63 15.45 -3.02 -3.65
C THR A 63 16.29 -2.21 -4.61
N MET A 64 16.13 -0.89 -4.65
CA MET A 64 16.96 -0.04 -5.52
C MET A 64 18.33 0.30 -4.92
N PHE A 65 18.40 0.47 -3.60
CA PHE A 65 19.54 1.11 -2.95
C PHE A 65 20.31 0.21 -1.98
N PHE A 66 19.67 -0.80 -1.39
CA PHE A 66 20.25 -1.59 -0.29
C PHE A 66 20.41 -3.08 -0.61
N PHE A 67 19.43 -3.68 -1.26
CA PHE A 67 19.54 -5.08 -1.67
C PHE A 67 20.51 -5.15 -2.85
N ASN A 68 21.53 -6.00 -2.75
CA ASN A 68 22.61 -6.14 -3.72
C ASN A 68 22.87 -7.63 -4.03
N TRP A 69 21.80 -8.41 -4.07
CA TRP A 69 21.81 -9.85 -4.30
C TRP A 69 21.73 -10.15 -5.80
#